data_AF-A0A1J3G3C2-F1
#
_entry.id   AF-A0A1J3G3C2-F1
#
_cell.length_a   1.000
_cell.length_b   1.000
_cell.length_c   1.000
_cell.angle_alpha   90.00
_cell.angle_beta   90.00
_cell.angle_gamma   90.00
#
_symmetry.space_group_name_H-M   'P 1'
#
loop_
_entity.id
_entity.type
_entity.pdbx_description
1 polymer ?
#
loop_
_entity_poly.entity_id
_entity_poly.type
_entity_poly.pdbx_seq_one_letter_code
_entity_poly.pdbx_strand_id
1 'polypeptide(L)' 'YKLRSNIRTFNLGGMGCSASVIGVDLAKDMLLLHRNTYALVVSAENITLNWYFGNNRSMLVPNCLFRVGGAAVLLSNKS' A
#
# COMPACT_ATOMS: atom_id res chain seq x y z
N TYR A 1 -13.95 6.14 8.06
CA TYR A 1 -13.31 5.20 9.01
C TYR A 1 -13.21 5.86 10.37
N LYS A 2 -13.92 5.34 11.38
CA LYS A 2 -14.01 5.90 12.75
C LYS A 2 -12.71 5.72 13.56
N LEU A 3 -11.56 6.02 12.95
CA LEU A 3 -10.27 5.99 13.64
C LEU A 3 -10.14 7.23 14.53
N ARG A 4 -9.30 7.13 15.57
CA ARG A 4 -9.05 8.24 16.49
C ARG A 4 -8.42 9.42 15.72
N SER A 5 -8.70 10.65 16.13
CA SER A 5 -8.18 11.87 15.50
C SER A 5 -6.66 12.04 15.63
N ASN A 6 -6.03 11.32 16.57
CA ASN A 6 -4.60 11.42 16.86
C ASN A 6 -3.74 10.36 16.17
N ILE A 7 -4.26 9.67 15.14
CA ILE A 7 -3.45 8.76 14.32
C ILE A 7 -2.46 9.55 13.47
N ARG A 8 -1.24 9.01 13.30
CA ARG A 8 -0.30 9.52 12.31
C ARG A 8 -0.57 8.82 10.99
N THR A 9 -0.79 9.58 9.93
CA THR A 9 -1.13 9.05 8.60
C THR A 9 -0.04 9.40 7.61
N PHE A 10 0.37 8.40 6.83
CA PHE A 10 1.35 8.53 5.76
C PHE A 10 0.71 8.02 4.47
N ASN A 11 0.97 8.70 3.35
CA ASN A 11 0.48 8.28 2.03
C ASN A 11 1.67 8.03 1.10
N LEU A 12 1.83 6.78 0.65
CA LEU A 12 2.94 6.34 -0.17
C LEU A 12 2.47 6.15 -1.63
N GLY A 13 2.34 7.25 -2.35
CA GLY A 13 2.00 7.24 -3.78
C GLY A 13 3.23 7.11 -4.67
N GLY A 14 3.06 6.54 -5.88
CA GLY A 14 4.10 6.51 -6.91
C GLY A 14 5.23 5.50 -6.70
N MET A 15 5.15 4.64 -5.68
CA MET A 15 6.17 3.64 -5.37
C MET A 15 6.10 2.37 -6.25
N GLY A 16 5.02 2.19 -7.02
CA GLY A 16 4.80 1.01 -7.85
C GLY A 16 4.58 -0.26 -7.02
N CYS A 17 4.90 -1.44 -7.59
CA CYS A 17 4.63 -2.74 -6.99
C CYS A 17 5.36 -3.00 -5.66
N SER A 18 6.35 -2.18 -5.30
CA SER A 18 7.08 -2.27 -4.03
C SER A 18 6.43 -1.47 -2.89
N ALA A 19 5.37 -0.70 -3.17
CA ALA A 19 4.71 0.20 -2.21
C ALA A 19 4.35 -0.51 -0.88
N SER A 20 3.82 -1.73 -0.97
CA SER A 20 3.42 -2.51 0.20
C SER A 20 4.60 -2.85 1.11
N VAL A 21 5.75 -3.24 0.54
CA VAL A 21 6.95 -3.61 1.30
C VAL A 21 7.58 -2.38 1.94
N ILE A 22 7.64 -1.26 1.21
CA ILE A 22 8.09 0.04 1.73
C ILE A 22 7.19 0.49 2.89
N GLY A 23 5.87 0.30 2.76
CA GLY A 23 4.91 0.60 3.81
C GLY A 23 5.11 -0.23 5.09
N VAL A 24 5.47 -1.51 4.94
CA VAL A 24 5.81 -2.38 6.08
C VAL A 24 7.12 -1.96 6.75
N ASP A 25 8.13 -1.57 5.97
CA ASP A 25 9.41 -1.08 6.51
C ASP A 25 9.23 0.23 7.30
N LEU A 26 8.47 1.18 6.75
CA LEU A 26 8.07 2.39 7.49
C LEU A 26 7.31 2.06 8.77
N ALA A 27 6.38 1.10 8.73
CA ALA A 27 5.62 0.69 9.91
C ALA A 27 6.54 0.07 10.98
N LYS A 28 7.54 -0.72 10.58
CA LYS A 28 8.57 -1.26 11.48
C LYS A 28 9.33 -0.14 12.16
N ASP A 29 9.81 0.86 11.43
CA ASP A 29 10.53 2.00 12.01
C ASP A 29 9.65 2.78 13.00
N MET A 30 8.38 3.00 12.67
CA MET A 30 7.44 3.65 13.58
C MET A 30 7.19 2.84 14.85
N LEU A 31 7.10 1.51 14.75
CA LEU A 31 6.95 0.62 15.89
C LEU A 31 8.24 0.55 16.74
N LEU A 32 9.42 0.70 16.15
CA LEU A 32 10.67 0.78 16.92
C LEU A 32 10.76 2.10 17.71
N LEU A 33 10.25 3.20 17.15
CA LEU A 33 10.25 4.52 17.79
C LEU A 33 9.17 4.68 18.88
N HIS A 34 8.02 4.00 18.75
CA HIS A 34 6.88 4.17 19.66
C HIS A 34 6.53 2.87 20.36
N ARG A 35 6.75 2.79 21.68
CA ARG A 35 6.42 1.60 22.48
C ARG A 35 4.90 1.38 22.63
N ASN A 36 4.49 0.12 22.73
CA ASN A 36 3.13 -0.32 23.03
C ASN A 36 2.05 0.27 22.10
N THR A 37 2.29 0.23 20.79
CA THR A 37 1.39 0.80 19.78
C THR A 37 1.08 -0.21 18.67
N TYR A 38 0.17 0.20 17.78
CA TYR A 38 -0.20 -0.51 16.57
C TYR A 38 0.15 0.31 15.34
N ALA A 39 0.48 -0.36 14.25
CA ALA A 39 0.64 0.23 12.93
C ALA A 39 -0.27 -0.50 11.94
N LEU A 40 -1.13 0.26 11.25
CA LEU A 40 -2.00 -0.27 10.20
C LEU A 40 -1.42 0.13 8.85
N VAL A 41 -1.04 -0.86 8.04
CA VAL A 41 -0.59 -0.67 6.67
C VAL A 41 -1.71 -1.08 5.73
N VAL A 42 -2.10 -0.19 4.82
CA VAL A 42 -3.12 -0.44 3.81
C VAL A 42 -2.49 -0.17 2.44
N SER A 43 -2.58 -1.16 1.57
CA SER A 43 -2.19 -1.06 0.17
C SER A 43 -3.43 -1.17 -0.69
N ALA A 44 -3.54 -0.31 -1.69
CA ALA A 44 -4.63 -0.31 -2.65
C ALA A 44 -4.09 0.07 -4.03
N GLU A 45 -4.40 -0.75 -5.02
CA GLU A 45 -3.98 -0.57 -6.40
C GLU A 45 -5.22 -0.46 -7.28
N ASN A 46 -5.32 0.66 -8.01
CA ASN A 46 -6.41 0.90 -8.95
C ASN A 46 -5.87 1.10 -10.36
N ILE A 47 -6.29 0.21 -11.27
CA ILE A 47 -5.85 0.19 -12.66
C ILE A 47 -6.90 0.73 -13.64
N THR A 48 -8.08 1.16 -13.18
CA THR A 48 -9.19 1.55 -14.07
C THR A 48 -8.83 2.68 -15.04
N LEU A 49 -7.91 3.56 -14.66
CA LEU A 49 -7.46 4.69 -15.48
C LEU A 49 -6.23 4.38 -16.35
N ASN A 50 -5.65 3.18 -16.23
CA ASN A 50 -4.38 2.82 -16.88
C ASN A 50 -4.54 1.75 -17.97
N TRP A 51 -5.76 1.47 -18.42
CA TRP A 51 -6.04 0.47 -19.45
C TRP A 51 -5.55 0.93 -20.83
N TYR A 52 -4.75 0.10 -21.50
CA TYR A 52 -4.28 0.41 -22.85
C TYR A 52 -5.25 -0.12 -23.92
N PHE A 53 -5.78 0.78 -24.76
CA PHE A 53 -6.75 0.42 -25.83
C PHE A 53 -6.11 0.19 -27.22
N GLY A 54 -4.80 0.37 -27.36
CA GLY A 54 -4.10 0.17 -28.64
C GLY A 54 -3.76 -1.29 -28.93
N ASN A 55 -3.05 -1.54 -30.03
CA ASN A 55 -2.70 -2.89 -30.50
C ASN A 55 -1.19 -3.19 -30.48
N ASN A 56 -0.38 -2.35 -29.82
CA ASN A 56 1.03 -2.65 -29.64
C ASN A 56 1.18 -3.79 -28.63
N ARG A 57 1.68 -4.95 -29.09
CA ARG A 57 1.82 -6.18 -28.29
C ARG A 57 2.53 -5.94 -26.95
N SER A 58 3.61 -5.15 -26.93
CA SER A 58 4.37 -4.89 -25.71
C SER A 58 3.59 -4.08 -24.67
N MET A 59 2.65 -3.24 -25.12
CA MET A 59 1.81 -2.41 -24.27
C MET A 59 0.51 -3.12 -23.83
N LEU A 60 0.20 -4.30 -24.38
CA LEU A 60 -0.92 -5.14 -23.95
C LEU A 60 -0.61 -6.02 -22.74
N VAL A 61 0.67 -6.26 -22.44
CA VAL A 61 1.10 -7.08 -21.29
C VAL A 61 0.53 -6.59 -19.95
N PRO A 62 0.56 -5.29 -19.62
CA PRO A 62 -0.06 -4.74 -18.41
C PRO A 62 -1.56 -5.07 -18.28
N ASN A 63 -2.32 -5.06 -19.38
CA ASN A 63 -3.76 -5.38 -19.37
C ASN A 63 -4.04 -6.84 -18.95
N CYS A 64 -3.08 -7.75 -19.20
CA CYS A 64 -3.22 -9.16 -18.83
C CYS A 64 -2.78 -9.44 -17.39
N LEU A 65 -1.75 -8.73 -16.91
CA LEU A 65 -1.10 -9.01 -15.62
C LEU A 65 -1.71 -8.24 -14.45
N PHE A 66 -2.00 -6.95 -14.62
CA PHE A 66 -2.44 -6.12 -13.50
C PHE A 66 -3.93 -6.25 -13.25
N ARG A 67 -4.32 -6.16 -11.97
CA ARG A 67 -5.71 -6.18 -11.50
C ARG A 67 -5.91 -5.13 -10.41
N VAL A 68 -7.16 -4.75 -10.21
CA VAL A 68 -7.53 -3.91 -9.06
C VAL A 68 -7.50 -4.78 -7.81
N GLY A 69 -6.91 -4.28 -6.73
CA GLY A 69 -6.79 -5.02 -5.49
C GLY A 69 -6.44 -4.12 -4.32
N GLY A 70 -6.58 -4.68 -3.12
CA GLY A 70 -6.12 -4.03 -1.90
C GLY A 70 -5.90 -5.05 -0.80
N ALA A 71 -4.97 -4.74 0.09
CA ALA A 71 -4.62 -5.55 1.23
C ALA A 71 -4.37 -4.65 2.45
N ALA A 72 -4.63 -5.18 3.64
CA ALA A 72 -4.34 -4.48 4.88
C ALA A 72 -3.70 -5.43 5.90
N VAL A 73 -2.71 -4.95 6.63
CA VAL A 73 -2.07 -5.68 7.72
C VAL A 73 -1.95 -4.79 8.96
N LEU A 74 -2.25 -5.37 10.12
CA LEU A 74 -2.10 -4.73 11.41
C LEU A 74 -0.86 -5.30 12.11
N LEU A 75 0.09 -4.44 12.44
CA LEU A 75 1.32 -4.77 13.14
C LEU A 75 1.28 -4.19 14.55
N SER A 76 1.98 -4.85 15.47
CA SER A 76 1.99 -4.52 16.90
C SER A 76 3.39 -4.75 17.46
N ASN A 77 3.80 -3.90 18.40
CA ASN A 77 4.98 -4.13 19.25
C ASN A 77 4.59 -4.29 20.73
N LYS A 78 3.33 -4.65 20.97
CA LYS A 78 2.83 -4.97 22.30
C LYS A 78 3.26 -6.38 22.67
N SER A 79 4.00 -6.51 23.76
CA SER A 79 4.28 -7.78 24.42
C SER A 79 3.14 -8.19 25.33
#